data_AF-A0A1B1ZI73-F1
#
_entry.id   AF-A0A1B1ZI73-F1
#
_cell.length_a   1.000
_cell.length_b   1.000
_cell.length_c   1.000
_cell.angle_alpha   90.00
_cell.angle_beta   90.00
_cell.angle_gamma   90.00
#
_symmetry.space_group_name_H-M   'P 1'
#
loop_
_entity.id
_entity.type
_entity.pdbx_description
1 polymer ?
#
loop_
_entity_poly.entity_id
_entity_poly.type
_entity_poly.pdbx_seq_one_letter_code
_entity_poly.pdbx_strand_id
1 'polypeptide(L)'
;MGATPGRRFSVLAAAVVAALLSAACGGGAPAPAPAGGSGETGYPVTVTHAYGETTIPARPQRVVALGLNDLAIAQAVGAPVVGGLRNEGESGPGVPYAPALPADVLTIDAAEQVSPEAVAALRPDLILAVASPLVTDEATYRRMAAIAPTVSYTASLYAASMQEDARQIGRALGRSAEVEGLVSRAEESIAQVRRDLPGLAGRSYLFGQARGDVLPMVVGADNQSTVFMTALGLQVPPSFRGDAGDSGLAPGTVGLSYEEAGRLAEADLLLMTFVSTGDRTRFEGSPVVRPALAGAEYVPTSLDLAIALQSPNLVSTPWLLEQLRPSLERTAAG
;
A
#
# COMPACT_ATOMS: atom_id res chain seq x y z
N MET A 1 -65.70 2.74 -31.02
CA MET A 1 -66.54 3.72 -31.74
C MET A 1 -66.64 4.99 -30.89
N GLY A 2 -66.36 6.16 -31.47
CA GLY A 2 -66.53 7.50 -30.88
C GLY A 2 -65.35 7.97 -30.00
N ALA A 3 -64.29 8.58 -30.53
CA ALA A 3 -64.17 9.95 -31.08
C ALA A 3 -64.24 11.08 -30.02
N THR A 4 -63.08 11.73 -29.85
CA THR A 4 -62.73 13.01 -29.19
C THR A 4 -63.58 14.21 -29.65
N PRO A 5 -63.68 15.35 -28.93
CA PRO A 5 -62.63 16.41 -28.85
C PRO A 5 -62.60 17.16 -27.47
N GLY A 6 -61.64 17.97 -27.05
CA GLY A 6 -60.66 18.82 -27.72
C GLY A 6 -61.04 20.30 -27.55
N ARG A 7 -60.34 21.07 -26.69
CA ARG A 7 -60.00 22.50 -26.92
C ARG A 7 -59.06 23.09 -25.88
N ARG A 8 -58.03 23.73 -26.43
CA ARG A 8 -57.00 24.59 -25.82
C ARG A 8 -57.57 25.98 -25.50
N PHE A 9 -56.94 26.73 -24.59
CA PHE A 9 -56.65 28.19 -24.58
C PHE A 9 -56.06 28.48 -23.18
N SER A 10 -54.77 28.84 -23.05
CA SER A 10 -54.24 30.23 -22.96
C SER A 10 -54.69 30.92 -21.66
N VAL A 11 -53.92 31.69 -20.88
CA VAL A 11 -52.68 32.45 -21.08
C VAL A 11 -52.35 33.15 -19.73
N LEU A 12 -51.05 33.36 -19.48
CA LEU A 12 -50.37 34.43 -18.71
C LEU A 12 -50.69 34.77 -17.23
N ALA A 13 -49.56 35.02 -16.54
CA ALA A 13 -49.24 36.17 -15.67
C ALA A 13 -49.94 36.26 -14.30
N ALA A 14 -49.40 36.90 -13.28
CA ALA A 14 -48.06 37.30 -12.84
C ALA A 14 -48.30 37.92 -11.44
N ALA A 15 -47.39 37.69 -10.50
CA ALA A 15 -47.04 38.52 -9.34
C ALA A 15 -48.15 39.16 -8.45
N VAL A 16 -48.01 38.99 -7.13
CA VAL A 16 -47.62 40.04 -6.15
C VAL A 16 -48.00 39.61 -4.71
N VAL A 17 -46.96 39.45 -3.89
CA VAL A 17 -46.74 39.90 -2.49
C VAL A 17 -47.94 40.00 -1.53
N ALA A 18 -47.86 39.30 -0.38
CA ALA A 18 -47.99 39.89 0.96
C ALA A 18 -47.60 38.88 2.06
N ALA A 19 -46.75 39.33 2.98
CA ALA A 19 -46.27 38.62 4.15
C ALA A 19 -47.34 38.47 5.24
N LEU A 20 -47.30 37.38 6.01
CA LEU A 20 -47.79 37.33 7.39
C LEU A 20 -46.98 36.30 8.19
N LEU A 21 -46.45 36.77 9.32
CA LEU A 21 -45.74 36.02 10.35
C LEU A 21 -46.70 35.12 11.13
N SER A 22 -46.26 33.90 11.45
CA SER A 22 -46.68 33.22 12.68
C SER A 22 -45.69 32.12 13.03
N ALA A 23 -44.93 32.36 14.10
CA ALA A 23 -44.23 31.33 14.84
C ALA A 23 -45.26 30.43 15.54
N ALA A 24 -45.15 29.11 15.35
CA ALA A 24 -45.71 28.12 16.25
C ALA A 24 -44.84 26.85 16.18
N CYS A 25 -44.08 26.61 17.25
CA CYS A 25 -43.35 25.37 17.50
C CYS A 25 -44.32 24.20 17.72
N GLY A 26 -43.93 23.00 17.27
CA GLY A 26 -44.46 21.75 17.84
C GLY A 26 -44.31 20.53 16.93
N GLY A 27 -43.36 19.64 17.25
CA GLY A 27 -43.34 18.26 16.76
C GLY A 27 -42.08 17.90 15.96
N GLY A 28 -41.10 17.27 16.64
CA GLY A 28 -39.81 16.91 16.08
C GLY A 28 -39.87 15.97 14.88
N ALA A 29 -39.21 16.38 13.81
CA ALA A 29 -38.72 15.51 12.74
C ALA A 29 -37.19 15.42 12.86
N PRO A 30 -36.56 14.25 12.60
CA PRO A 30 -35.12 14.12 12.72
C PRO A 30 -34.44 15.01 11.68
N ALA A 31 -33.48 15.81 12.13
CA ALA A 31 -32.66 16.62 11.26
C ALA A 31 -31.96 15.72 10.21
N PRO A 32 -31.92 16.10 8.93
CA PRO A 32 -31.12 15.39 7.95
C PRO A 32 -29.65 15.49 8.37
N ALA A 33 -28.98 14.33 8.45
CA ALA A 33 -27.53 14.28 8.64
C ALA A 33 -26.85 15.14 7.58
N PRO A 34 -25.82 15.94 7.93
CA PRO A 34 -25.10 16.68 6.92
C PRO A 34 -24.46 15.67 5.96
N ALA A 35 -24.84 15.77 4.69
CA ALA A 35 -24.16 15.12 3.59
C ALA A 35 -22.68 15.50 3.62
N GLY A 36 -21.81 14.51 3.45
CA GLY A 36 -20.37 14.64 3.49
C GLY A 36 -19.86 15.76 2.59
N GLY A 37 -19.33 16.81 3.22
CA GLY A 37 -18.50 17.78 2.54
C GLY A 37 -17.11 17.19 2.34
N SER A 38 -16.64 17.18 1.10
CA SER A 38 -15.25 16.96 0.70
C SER A 38 -14.38 18.17 1.08
N GLY A 39 -14.40 18.57 2.35
CA GLY A 39 -13.57 19.62 2.93
C GLY A 39 -12.50 18.99 3.81
N GLU A 40 -11.30 19.56 3.81
CA GLU A 40 -10.20 19.17 4.69
C GLU A 40 -10.73 18.88 6.10
N THR A 41 -10.54 17.64 6.58
CA THR A 41 -10.81 17.32 7.98
C THR A 41 -9.87 18.18 8.82
N GLY A 42 -10.44 19.19 9.48
CA GLY A 42 -9.71 20.07 10.39
C GLY A 42 -9.17 19.28 11.57
N TYR A 43 -8.10 19.81 12.17
CA TYR A 43 -7.55 19.29 13.41
C TYR A 43 -8.41 19.74 14.61
N PRO A 44 -8.45 18.96 15.71
CA PRO A 44 -7.71 17.73 15.95
C PRO A 44 -8.24 16.53 15.14
N VAL A 45 -7.34 15.61 14.78
CA VAL A 45 -7.67 14.33 14.15
C VAL A 45 -7.30 13.21 15.11
N THR A 46 -8.23 12.30 15.38
CA THR A 46 -7.96 11.09 16.15
C THR A 46 -7.90 9.89 15.23
N VAL A 47 -6.84 9.09 15.35
CA VAL A 47 -6.62 7.87 14.57
C VAL A 47 -6.59 6.68 15.52
N THR A 48 -7.51 5.74 15.31
CA THR A 48 -7.53 4.44 15.99
C THR A 48 -6.57 3.48 15.28
N HIS A 49 -5.79 2.73 16.07
CA HIS A 49 -4.81 1.76 15.61
C HIS A 49 -4.65 0.62 16.63
N ALA A 50 -3.82 -0.38 16.35
CA ALA A 50 -3.70 -1.59 17.16
C ALA A 50 -3.33 -1.34 18.63
N TYR A 51 -2.63 -0.24 18.92
CA TYR A 51 -2.23 0.16 20.27
C TYR A 51 -3.14 1.20 20.95
N GLY A 52 -4.35 1.43 20.43
CA GLY A 52 -5.33 2.38 20.99
C GLY A 52 -5.64 3.54 20.04
N GLU A 53 -5.67 4.75 20.56
CA GLU A 53 -5.98 5.96 19.78
C GLU A 53 -4.88 7.01 19.94
N THR A 54 -4.53 7.67 18.83
CA THR A 54 -3.63 8.81 18.82
C THR A 54 -4.37 10.04 18.35
N THR A 55 -4.39 11.08 19.18
CA THR A 55 -4.95 12.39 18.82
C THR A 55 -3.83 13.32 18.35
N ILE A 56 -3.98 13.85 17.14
CA ILE A 56 -3.08 14.79 16.51
C ILE A 56 -3.74 16.17 16.61
N PRO A 57 -3.17 17.10 17.39
CA PRO A 57 -3.88 18.34 17.76
C PRO A 57 -3.87 19.41 16.67
N ALA A 58 -2.90 19.38 15.76
CA ALA A 58 -2.69 20.37 14.72
C ALA A 58 -1.97 19.76 13.50
N ARG A 59 -1.95 20.49 12.39
CA ARG A 59 -1.27 20.04 11.15
C ARG A 59 0.24 19.84 11.39
N PRO A 60 0.77 18.60 11.23
CA PRO A 60 2.18 18.31 11.44
C PRO A 60 3.09 19.18 10.58
N GLN A 61 4.14 19.71 11.20
CA GLN A 61 5.21 20.49 10.57
C GLN A 61 6.54 19.73 10.58
N ARG A 62 6.66 18.63 11.33
CA ARG A 62 7.88 17.83 11.47
C ARG A 62 7.51 16.34 11.59
N VAL A 63 7.52 15.66 10.46
CA VAL A 63 7.11 14.26 10.36
C VAL A 63 8.31 13.32 10.36
N VAL A 64 8.29 12.31 11.23
CA VAL A 64 9.20 11.16 11.13
C VAL A 64 8.43 9.96 10.61
N ALA A 65 8.92 9.32 9.54
CA ALA A 65 8.31 8.14 8.95
C ALA A 65 9.20 6.91 9.19
N LEU A 66 8.71 5.95 9.98
CA LEU A 66 9.46 4.78 10.42
C LEU A 66 9.24 3.54 9.55
N GLY A 67 8.47 3.66 8.47
CA GLY A 67 8.28 2.65 7.44
C GLY A 67 8.53 3.23 6.05
N LEU A 68 8.95 2.40 5.08
CA LEU A 68 9.18 2.86 3.70
C LEU A 68 7.87 3.27 3.01
N ASN A 69 6.77 2.55 3.29
CA ASN A 69 5.43 2.94 2.83
C ASN A 69 5.02 4.29 3.45
N ASP A 70 5.23 4.45 4.76
CA ASP A 70 4.95 5.70 5.48
C ASP A 70 5.71 6.89 4.85
N LEU A 71 7.00 6.68 4.57
CA LEU A 71 7.89 7.66 3.97
C LEU A 71 7.44 8.02 2.55
N ALA A 72 7.20 7.02 1.70
CA ALA A 72 6.81 7.22 0.32
C ALA A 72 5.49 8.00 0.21
N ILE A 73 4.47 7.62 0.99
CA ILE A 73 3.18 8.30 1.01
C ILE A 73 3.35 9.74 1.53
N ALA A 74 4.06 9.93 2.65
CA ALA A 74 4.30 11.25 3.22
C ALA A 74 5.01 12.19 2.21
N GLN A 75 6.03 11.71 1.51
CA GLN A 75 6.71 12.49 0.47
C GLN A 75 5.79 12.79 -0.72
N ALA A 76 5.03 11.79 -1.20
CA ALA A 76 4.15 11.94 -2.35
C ALA A 76 3.02 12.96 -2.13
N VAL A 77 2.57 13.14 -0.88
CA VAL A 77 1.56 14.15 -0.51
C VAL A 77 2.16 15.45 0.02
N GLY A 78 3.48 15.63 -0.08
CA GLY A 78 4.17 16.87 0.29
C GLY A 78 4.17 17.15 1.79
N ALA A 79 4.25 16.11 2.64
CA ALA A 79 4.43 16.29 4.08
C ALA A 79 5.85 16.78 4.43
N PRO A 80 6.02 17.55 5.52
CA PRO A 80 7.31 18.06 5.95
C PRO A 80 8.09 16.98 6.70
N VAL A 81 8.66 16.03 5.96
CA VAL A 81 9.46 14.92 6.51
C VAL A 81 10.81 15.45 7.00
N VAL A 82 11.17 15.10 8.23
CA VAL A 82 12.46 15.44 8.87
C VAL A 82 13.29 14.20 9.23
N GLY A 83 12.67 13.02 9.19
CA GLY A 83 13.37 11.74 9.31
C GLY A 83 12.59 10.61 8.64
N GLY A 84 13.31 9.66 8.05
CA GLY A 84 12.72 8.55 7.31
C GLY A 84 13.49 7.26 7.53
N LEU A 85 12.79 6.12 7.48
CA LEU A 85 13.45 4.82 7.38
C LEU A 85 14.31 4.78 6.12
N ARG A 86 15.56 4.33 6.26
CA ARG A 86 16.51 4.18 5.16
C ARG A 86 16.09 3.01 4.27
N ASN A 87 16.00 3.26 2.95
CA ASN A 87 15.93 2.18 1.97
C ASN A 87 17.29 1.47 1.86
N GLU A 88 17.28 0.14 1.89
CA GLU A 88 18.47 -0.71 1.75
C GLU A 88 18.74 -1.11 0.29
N GLY A 89 17.83 -0.76 -0.62
CA GLY A 89 17.98 -0.98 -2.05
C GLY A 89 19.05 -0.12 -2.71
N GLU A 90 19.20 -0.29 -4.03
CA GLU A 90 20.28 0.30 -4.80
C GLU A 90 20.09 1.81 -5.06
N SER A 91 18.89 2.33 -4.85
CA SER A 91 18.52 3.75 -5.06
C SER A 91 18.98 4.70 -3.95
N GLY A 92 19.75 4.20 -2.97
CA GLY A 92 20.21 4.98 -1.83
C GLY A 92 19.13 5.10 -0.74
N PRO A 93 19.18 6.13 0.12
CA PRO A 93 18.35 6.17 1.33
C PRO A 93 16.84 6.37 1.08
N GLY A 94 16.46 6.91 -0.08
CA GLY A 94 15.07 7.02 -0.50
C GLY A 94 14.63 5.84 -1.36
N VAL A 95 13.35 5.80 -1.69
CA VAL A 95 12.78 4.80 -2.60
C VAL A 95 12.71 5.35 -4.03
N PRO A 96 12.92 4.52 -5.07
CA PRO A 96 13.00 4.99 -6.47
C PRO A 96 11.68 5.56 -7.03
N TYR A 97 10.57 5.26 -6.37
CA TYR A 97 9.22 5.63 -6.79
C TYR A 97 8.69 6.88 -6.07
N ALA A 98 9.46 7.48 -5.17
CA ALA A 98 9.09 8.72 -4.48
C ALA A 98 10.06 9.86 -4.85
N PRO A 99 9.72 11.14 -4.57
CA PRO A 99 10.66 12.23 -4.71
C PRO A 99 11.97 11.95 -3.96
N ALA A 100 13.09 12.39 -4.53
CA ALA A 100 14.40 12.23 -3.90
C ALA A 100 14.39 12.79 -2.47
N LEU A 101 14.89 11.98 -1.53
CA LEU A 101 14.96 12.39 -0.14
C LEU A 101 15.96 13.56 -0.02
N PRO A 102 15.55 14.72 0.54
CA PRO A 102 16.47 15.83 0.74
C PRO A 102 17.67 15.42 1.60
N ALA A 103 18.85 15.97 1.30
CA ALA A 103 20.11 15.57 1.95
C ALA A 103 20.16 15.87 3.46
N ASP A 104 19.30 16.76 3.94
CA ASP A 104 19.16 17.15 5.34
C ASP A 104 18.15 16.29 6.12
N VAL A 105 17.41 15.41 5.45
CA VAL A 105 16.52 14.45 6.14
C VAL A 105 17.36 13.32 6.73
N LEU A 106 17.18 13.08 8.03
CA LEU A 106 17.87 12.00 8.73
C LEU A 106 17.33 10.64 8.28
N THR A 107 18.23 9.73 7.92
CA THR A 107 17.87 8.36 7.56
C THR A 107 18.12 7.44 8.75
N ILE A 108 17.10 6.69 9.14
CA ILE A 108 17.14 5.74 10.25
C ILE A 108 17.43 4.36 9.68
N ASP A 109 18.51 3.72 10.12
CA ASP A 109 18.85 2.37 9.68
C ASP A 109 17.98 1.33 10.41
N ALA A 110 17.40 0.38 9.68
CA ALA A 110 16.59 -0.67 10.29
C ALA A 110 17.42 -1.62 11.16
N ALA A 111 18.67 -1.88 10.75
CA ALA A 111 19.56 -2.83 11.42
C ALA A 111 19.98 -2.36 12.81
N GLU A 112 19.97 -1.05 13.07
CA GLU A 112 20.36 -0.46 14.35
C GLU A 112 19.22 -0.43 15.39
N GLN A 113 18.02 -0.93 15.03
CA GLN A 113 16.76 -0.68 15.74
C GLN A 113 16.41 0.82 15.80
N VAL A 114 15.13 1.16 15.99
CA VAL A 114 14.76 2.57 16.14
C VAL A 114 15.32 3.13 17.44
N SER A 115 16.29 4.06 17.37
CA SER A 115 16.76 4.81 18.54
C SER A 115 15.73 5.89 18.90
N PRO A 116 15.07 5.80 20.07
CA PRO A 116 14.15 6.84 20.52
C PRO A 116 14.84 8.20 20.67
N GLU A 117 16.12 8.22 21.07
CA GLU A 117 16.90 9.44 21.22
C GLU A 117 17.16 10.12 19.87
N ALA A 118 17.49 9.34 18.83
CA ALA A 118 17.67 9.86 17.48
C ALA A 118 16.36 10.45 16.93
N VAL A 119 15.23 9.76 17.15
CA VAL A 119 13.90 10.26 16.77
C VAL A 119 13.56 11.54 17.56
N ALA A 120 13.81 11.58 18.88
CA ALA A 120 13.55 12.75 19.71
C ALA A 120 14.40 13.96 19.33
N ALA A 121 15.66 13.76 18.91
CA ALA A 121 16.54 14.82 18.45
C ALA A 121 15.99 15.56 17.21
N LEU A 122 15.19 14.88 16.39
CA LEU A 122 14.48 15.48 15.26
C LEU A 122 13.31 16.36 15.68
N ARG A 123 12.88 16.34 16.95
CA ARG A 123 11.73 17.07 17.48
C ARG A 123 10.48 16.91 16.58
N PRO A 124 10.03 15.68 16.30
CA PRO A 124 8.84 15.47 15.50
C PRO A 124 7.59 15.98 16.22
N ASP A 125 6.59 16.39 15.45
CA ASP A 125 5.22 16.61 15.94
C ASP A 125 4.24 15.54 15.45
N LEU A 126 4.70 14.61 14.60
CA LEU A 126 4.03 13.37 14.25
C LEU A 126 5.07 12.29 13.92
N ILE A 127 4.83 11.07 14.39
CA ILE A 127 5.55 9.86 14.00
C ILE A 127 4.59 8.93 13.25
N LEU A 128 4.93 8.56 12.03
CA LEU A 128 4.21 7.58 11.22
C LEU A 128 4.91 6.23 11.35
N ALA A 129 4.18 5.22 11.78
CA ALA A 129 4.63 3.84 11.91
C ALA A 129 3.52 2.87 11.46
N VAL A 130 2.81 3.20 10.38
CA VAL A 130 1.63 2.46 9.91
C VAL A 130 2.06 1.15 9.26
N ALA A 131 3.09 1.19 8.42
CA ALA A 131 3.72 0.00 7.85
C ALA A 131 5.22 0.00 8.17
N SER A 132 5.51 0.01 9.47
CA SER A 132 6.88 0.05 10.00
C SER A 132 7.32 -1.30 10.56
N PRO A 133 8.43 -1.88 10.07
CA PRO A 133 9.03 -3.06 10.71
C PRO A 133 9.74 -2.73 12.03
N LEU A 134 9.91 -1.44 12.37
CA LEU A 134 10.61 -1.00 13.58
C LEU A 134 9.69 -0.84 14.79
N VAL A 135 8.37 -0.75 14.57
CA VAL A 135 7.38 -0.57 15.64
C VAL A 135 6.36 -1.70 15.55
N THR A 136 6.75 -2.88 16.05
CA THR A 136 5.98 -4.13 15.96
C THR A 136 5.37 -4.57 17.29
N ASP A 137 5.80 -3.98 18.40
CA ASP A 137 5.33 -4.29 19.75
C ASP A 137 4.91 -3.04 20.53
N GLU A 138 4.08 -3.24 21.56
CA GLU A 138 3.52 -2.15 22.36
C GLU A 138 4.59 -1.36 23.14
N ALA A 139 5.67 -2.01 23.58
CA ALA A 139 6.74 -1.33 24.33
C ALA A 139 7.51 -0.37 23.43
N THR A 140 7.80 -0.78 22.20
CA THR A 140 8.42 0.09 21.18
C THR A 140 7.47 1.21 20.75
N TYR A 141 6.18 0.92 20.54
CA TYR A 141 5.17 1.95 20.30
C TYR A 141 5.14 3.00 21.42
N ARG A 142 5.08 2.58 22.69
CA ARG A 142 5.05 3.50 23.84
C ARG A 142 6.28 4.40 23.92
N ARG A 143 7.47 3.89 23.53
CA ARG A 143 8.68 4.71 23.44
C ARG A 143 8.55 5.81 22.39
N MET A 144 7.98 5.51 21.23
CA MET A 144 7.72 6.52 20.19
C MET A 144 6.62 7.50 20.60
N ALA A 145 5.53 7.01 21.19
CA ALA A 145 4.41 7.83 21.66
C ALA A 145 4.79 8.80 22.79
N ALA A 146 5.84 8.48 23.56
CA ALA A 146 6.41 9.40 24.55
C ALA A 146 7.15 10.60 23.93
N ILE A 147 7.53 10.53 22.65
CA ILE A 147 8.23 11.58 21.91
C ILE A 147 7.23 12.52 21.23
N ALA A 148 6.28 11.96 20.48
CA ALA A 148 5.26 12.70 19.73
C ALA A 148 4.05 11.80 19.43
N PRO A 149 2.88 12.35 19.02
CA PRO A 149 1.76 11.57 18.51
C PRO A 149 2.25 10.53 17.49
N THR A 150 1.97 9.26 17.73
CA THR A 150 2.48 8.15 16.92
C THR A 150 1.33 7.35 16.34
N VAL A 151 1.23 7.26 15.01
CA VAL A 151 0.18 6.47 14.35
C VAL A 151 0.76 5.13 13.90
N SER A 152 0.21 4.01 14.39
CA SER A 152 0.65 2.66 14.06
C SER A 152 -0.35 1.90 13.17
N TYR A 153 -0.04 0.67 12.76
CA TYR A 153 -0.92 -0.19 11.95
C TYR A 153 -2.31 -0.37 12.59
N THR A 154 -3.34 -0.57 11.77
CA THR A 154 -4.74 -0.65 12.26
C THR A 154 -5.00 -1.87 13.14
N ALA A 155 -4.55 -3.06 12.74
CA ALA A 155 -4.82 -4.32 13.46
C ALA A 155 -3.55 -5.14 13.69
N SER A 156 -2.81 -5.43 12.63
CA SER A 156 -1.49 -6.06 12.67
C SER A 156 -0.63 -5.52 11.52
N LEU A 157 0.68 -5.67 11.64
CA LEU A 157 1.63 -5.22 10.63
C LEU A 157 1.32 -5.91 9.27
N TYR A 158 1.21 -5.09 8.21
CA TYR A 158 0.94 -5.51 6.82
C TYR A 158 -0.42 -6.16 6.56
N ALA A 159 -1.37 -6.09 7.50
CA ALA A 159 -2.70 -6.67 7.30
C ALA A 159 -3.68 -5.74 6.56
N ALA A 160 -3.47 -4.42 6.62
CA ALA A 160 -4.33 -3.47 5.93
C ALA A 160 -3.98 -3.40 4.44
N SER A 161 -4.96 -3.04 3.61
CA SER A 161 -4.72 -2.75 2.20
C SER A 161 -3.87 -1.49 2.02
N MET A 162 -3.16 -1.41 0.90
CA MET A 162 -2.41 -0.21 0.50
C MET A 162 -3.26 1.07 0.50
N GLN A 163 -4.56 0.99 0.21
CA GLN A 163 -5.49 2.11 0.30
C GLN A 163 -5.78 2.51 1.74
N GLU A 164 -5.99 1.54 2.64
CA GLU A 164 -6.29 1.79 4.05
C GLU A 164 -5.10 2.42 4.76
N ASP A 165 -3.89 1.88 4.55
CA ASP A 165 -2.65 2.44 5.08
C ASP A 165 -2.47 3.89 4.61
N ALA A 166 -2.58 4.12 3.31
CA ALA A 166 -2.42 5.45 2.73
C ALA A 166 -3.48 6.43 3.26
N ARG A 167 -4.75 6.00 3.39
CA ARG A 167 -5.82 6.83 3.95
C ARG A 167 -5.58 7.14 5.41
N GLN A 168 -5.07 6.19 6.19
CA GLN A 168 -4.72 6.42 7.58
C GLN A 168 -3.58 7.45 7.72
N ILE A 169 -2.53 7.31 6.92
CA ILE A 169 -1.43 8.27 6.81
C ILE A 169 -1.94 9.64 6.37
N GLY A 170 -2.77 9.70 5.32
CA GLY A 170 -3.36 10.92 4.80
C GLY A 170 -4.23 11.65 5.82
N ARG A 171 -5.05 10.94 6.59
CA ARG A 171 -5.83 11.52 7.70
C ARG A 171 -4.92 12.14 8.75
N ALA A 172 -3.86 11.43 9.18
CA ALA A 172 -2.91 11.94 10.17
C ALA A 172 -2.22 13.24 9.69
N LEU A 173 -1.89 13.31 8.40
CA LEU A 173 -1.22 14.44 7.76
C LEU A 173 -2.17 15.58 7.34
N GLY A 174 -3.49 15.38 7.39
CA GLY A 174 -4.47 16.32 6.86
C GLY A 174 -4.35 16.46 5.34
N ARG A 175 -4.04 15.36 4.65
CA ARG A 175 -3.74 15.23 3.21
C ARG A 175 -4.62 14.20 2.51
N SER A 176 -5.86 14.03 2.98
CA SER A 176 -6.77 12.99 2.47
C SER A 176 -7.10 13.18 0.99
N ALA A 177 -7.23 14.42 0.50
CA ALA A 177 -7.53 14.68 -0.90
C ALA A 177 -6.38 14.26 -1.83
N GLU A 178 -5.14 14.55 -1.42
CA GLU A 178 -3.93 14.14 -2.12
C GLU A 178 -3.80 12.62 -2.16
N VAL A 179 -4.14 11.94 -1.05
CA VAL A 179 -4.16 10.48 -0.99
C VAL A 179 -5.20 9.86 -1.92
N GLU A 180 -6.43 10.39 -2.00
CA GLU A 180 -7.41 9.86 -2.96
C GLU A 180 -6.95 10.05 -4.42
N GLY A 181 -6.15 11.08 -4.70
CA GLY A 181 -5.44 11.22 -5.97
C GLY A 181 -4.40 10.11 -6.22
N LEU A 182 -3.72 9.62 -5.17
CA LEU A 182 -2.84 8.44 -5.26
C LEU A 182 -3.63 7.17 -5.52
N VAL A 183 -4.75 6.98 -4.82
CA VAL A 183 -5.64 5.82 -5.00
C VAL A 183 -6.10 5.73 -6.45
N SER A 184 -6.66 6.82 -6.97
CA SER A 184 -7.19 6.88 -8.34
C SER A 184 -6.12 6.55 -9.38
N ARG A 185 -4.88 7.06 -9.20
CA ARG A 185 -3.76 6.79 -10.12
C ARG A 185 -3.30 5.33 -10.09
N ALA A 186 -3.22 4.74 -8.90
CA ALA A 186 -2.82 3.35 -8.73
C ALA A 186 -3.87 2.40 -9.36
N GLU A 187 -5.15 2.63 -9.08
CA GLU A 187 -6.25 1.84 -9.63
C GLU A 187 -6.33 1.93 -11.16
N GLU A 188 -6.19 3.13 -11.74
CA GLU A 188 -6.17 3.29 -13.20
C GLU A 188 -4.97 2.57 -13.83
N SER A 189 -3.80 2.61 -13.19
CA SER A 189 -2.60 1.95 -13.71
C SER A 189 -2.74 0.42 -13.72
N ILE A 190 -3.33 -0.15 -12.66
CA ILE A 190 -3.66 -1.57 -12.59
C ILE A 190 -4.72 -1.94 -13.66
N ALA A 191 -5.78 -1.13 -13.78
CA ALA A 191 -6.83 -1.35 -14.76
C ALA A 191 -6.30 -1.29 -16.21
N GLN A 192 -5.40 -0.34 -16.49
CA GLN A 192 -4.74 -0.20 -17.78
C GLN A 192 -3.93 -1.45 -18.13
N VAL A 193 -3.13 -1.99 -17.19
CA VAL A 193 -2.39 -3.24 -17.42
C VAL A 193 -3.30 -4.41 -17.75
N ARG A 194 -4.43 -4.57 -17.03
CA ARG A 194 -5.42 -5.61 -17.34
C ARG A 194 -6.05 -5.45 -18.72
N ARG A 195 -6.31 -4.21 -19.15
CA ARG A 195 -6.86 -3.90 -20.48
C ARG A 195 -5.85 -4.20 -21.59
N ASP A 196 -4.59 -3.86 -21.37
CA ASP A 196 -3.51 -4.06 -22.34
C ASP A 196 -3.09 -5.52 -22.46
N LEU A 197 -3.11 -6.26 -21.35
CA LEU A 197 -2.57 -7.62 -21.24
C LEU A 197 -3.65 -8.62 -20.76
N PRO A 198 -4.73 -8.83 -21.52
CA PRO A 198 -5.79 -9.76 -21.12
C PRO A 198 -5.31 -11.21 -20.98
N GLY A 199 -4.20 -11.56 -21.64
CA GLY A 199 -3.55 -12.88 -21.54
C GLY A 199 -2.91 -13.19 -20.18
N LEU A 200 -2.82 -12.21 -19.27
CA LEU A 200 -2.38 -12.44 -17.89
C LEU A 200 -3.43 -13.19 -17.05
N ALA A 201 -4.71 -13.12 -17.43
CA ALA A 201 -5.79 -13.68 -16.64
C ALA A 201 -5.61 -15.18 -16.40
N GLY A 202 -5.40 -15.56 -15.13
CA GLY A 202 -5.22 -16.95 -14.71
C GLY A 202 -3.80 -17.49 -14.86
N ARG A 203 -2.84 -16.71 -15.38
CA ARG A 203 -1.42 -17.08 -15.42
C ARG A 203 -0.86 -17.18 -14.01
N SER A 204 0.01 -18.15 -13.79
CA SER A 204 0.61 -18.38 -12.48
C SER A 204 1.84 -17.49 -12.26
N TYR A 205 2.04 -17.02 -11.04
CA TYR A 205 3.27 -16.33 -10.66
C TYR A 205 3.79 -16.86 -9.32
N LEU A 206 5.09 -16.73 -9.12
CA LEU A 206 5.73 -16.89 -7.82
C LEU A 206 6.70 -15.73 -7.59
N PHE A 207 6.67 -15.17 -6.38
CA PHE A 207 7.64 -14.19 -5.90
C PHE A 207 8.32 -14.71 -4.64
N GLY A 208 9.64 -14.66 -4.61
CA GLY A 208 10.40 -15.14 -3.47
C GLY A 208 11.84 -14.66 -3.42
N GLN A 209 12.56 -15.19 -2.44
CA GLN A 209 13.97 -14.90 -2.20
C GLN A 209 14.76 -16.21 -2.15
N ALA A 210 15.97 -16.24 -2.67
CA ALA A 210 16.93 -17.29 -2.33
C ALA A 210 17.82 -16.82 -1.17
N ARG A 211 17.82 -17.58 -0.07
CA ARG A 211 18.57 -17.28 1.16
C ARG A 211 19.12 -18.57 1.78
N GLY A 212 20.40 -18.83 1.57
CA GLY A 212 21.05 -20.02 2.11
C GLY A 212 20.42 -21.31 1.57
N ASP A 213 19.85 -22.12 2.46
CA ASP A 213 19.20 -23.40 2.13
C ASP A 213 17.69 -23.31 1.92
N VAL A 214 17.10 -22.13 2.16
CA VAL A 214 15.66 -21.90 2.11
C VAL A 214 15.33 -20.95 0.96
N LEU A 215 14.20 -21.20 0.31
CA LEU A 215 13.58 -20.34 -0.69
C LEU A 215 12.24 -19.85 -0.13
N PRO A 216 12.19 -18.72 0.60
CA PRO A 216 10.94 -18.11 1.02
C PRO A 216 10.11 -17.66 -0.19
N MET A 217 8.88 -18.16 -0.31
CA MET A 217 7.94 -17.84 -1.39
C MET A 217 6.67 -17.21 -0.81
N VAL A 218 6.29 -16.04 -1.33
CA VAL A 218 5.08 -15.32 -0.90
C VAL A 218 3.87 -15.89 -1.62
N VAL A 219 2.97 -16.55 -0.88
CA VAL A 219 1.85 -17.33 -1.44
C VAL A 219 0.52 -17.11 -0.73
N GLY A 220 0.52 -16.49 0.46
CA GLY A 220 -0.69 -16.20 1.23
C GLY A 220 -1.60 -15.22 0.48
N ALA A 221 -2.89 -15.55 0.39
CA ALA A 221 -3.87 -14.75 -0.36
C ALA A 221 -4.04 -13.32 0.19
N ASP A 222 -3.91 -13.17 1.51
CA ASP A 222 -4.06 -11.88 2.20
C ASP A 222 -2.75 -11.06 2.24
N ASN A 223 -1.63 -11.63 1.76
CA ASN A 223 -0.38 -10.88 1.66
C ASN A 223 -0.49 -9.81 0.56
N GLN A 224 -0.07 -8.58 0.83
CA GLN A 224 -0.21 -7.45 -0.09
C GLN A 224 0.51 -7.65 -1.44
N SER A 225 1.63 -8.38 -1.47
CA SER A 225 2.26 -8.81 -2.74
C SER A 225 1.30 -9.65 -3.57
N THR A 226 0.63 -10.61 -2.93
CA THR A 226 -0.34 -11.51 -3.58
C THR A 226 -1.58 -10.77 -4.03
N VAL A 227 -2.10 -9.86 -3.20
CA VAL A 227 -3.24 -8.99 -3.55
C VAL A 227 -2.90 -8.15 -4.78
N PHE A 228 -1.72 -7.54 -4.82
CA PHE A 228 -1.26 -6.74 -5.96
C PHE A 228 -1.17 -7.57 -7.25
N MET A 229 -0.50 -8.72 -7.20
CA MET A 229 -0.35 -9.58 -8.39
C MET A 229 -1.70 -10.15 -8.86
N THR A 230 -2.59 -10.50 -7.92
CA THR A 230 -3.96 -10.92 -8.22
C THR A 230 -4.78 -9.81 -8.87
N ALA A 231 -4.57 -8.56 -8.48
CA ALA A 231 -5.21 -7.41 -9.10
C ALA A 231 -4.81 -7.24 -10.58
N LEU A 232 -3.64 -7.76 -11.00
CA LEU A 232 -3.21 -7.82 -12.40
C LEU A 232 -3.80 -9.00 -13.19
N GLY A 233 -4.44 -9.95 -12.50
CA GLY A 233 -5.03 -11.17 -13.08
C GLY A 233 -4.19 -12.43 -12.91
N LEU A 234 -3.00 -12.31 -12.29
CA LEU A 234 -2.13 -13.45 -11.99
C LEU A 234 -2.65 -14.24 -10.78
N GLN A 235 -2.18 -15.47 -10.60
CA GLN A 235 -2.56 -16.32 -9.47
C GLN A 235 -1.36 -17.05 -8.89
N VAL A 236 -1.38 -17.30 -7.59
CA VAL A 236 -0.47 -18.28 -6.97
C VAL A 236 -0.86 -19.68 -7.48
N PRO A 237 0.12 -20.54 -7.86
CA PRO A 237 -0.17 -21.89 -8.32
C PRO A 237 -0.99 -22.69 -7.29
N PRO A 238 -1.94 -23.54 -7.72
CA PRO A 238 -2.81 -24.27 -6.80
C PRO A 238 -2.09 -25.12 -5.74
N SER A 239 -0.91 -25.65 -6.05
CA SER A 239 -0.13 -26.49 -5.11
C SER A 239 0.41 -25.74 -3.90
N PHE A 240 0.42 -24.41 -3.93
CA PHE A 240 0.81 -23.55 -2.81
C PHE A 240 -0.40 -23.04 -2.01
N ARG A 241 -1.63 -23.34 -2.45
CA ARG A 241 -2.85 -22.92 -1.75
C ARG A 241 -3.03 -23.77 -0.51
N GLY A 242 -3.13 -23.13 0.65
CA GLY A 242 -3.39 -23.80 1.93
C GLY A 242 -2.14 -24.25 2.67
N ASP A 243 -0.94 -24.00 2.13
CA ASP A 243 0.29 -24.11 2.91
C ASP A 243 0.22 -23.06 4.05
N ALA A 244 0.20 -23.54 5.29
CA ALA A 244 0.32 -22.67 6.44
C ALA A 244 1.68 -21.97 6.36
N GLY A 245 1.67 -20.64 6.27
CA GLY A 245 2.91 -19.87 6.25
C GLY A 245 3.83 -20.26 7.42
N ASP A 246 5.13 -20.22 7.21
CA ASP A 246 6.09 -20.53 8.26
C ASP A 246 6.14 -19.39 9.26
N SER A 247 5.91 -19.69 10.54
CA SER A 247 5.96 -18.73 11.64
C SER A 247 7.32 -18.02 11.79
N GLY A 248 8.40 -18.59 11.24
CA GLY A 248 9.73 -17.97 11.18
C GLY A 248 9.95 -17.03 9.99
N LEU A 249 8.97 -16.91 9.08
CA LEU A 249 9.04 -16.09 7.88
C LEU A 249 7.99 -14.96 7.92
N ALA A 250 8.04 -14.07 6.92
CA ALA A 250 7.05 -13.01 6.77
C ALA A 250 5.64 -13.60 6.60
N PRO A 251 4.58 -12.92 7.08
CA PRO A 251 3.20 -13.42 6.97
C PRO A 251 2.82 -13.85 5.54
N GLY A 252 2.24 -15.04 5.40
CA GLY A 252 1.86 -15.59 4.09
C GLY A 252 3.02 -16.12 3.25
N THR A 253 4.18 -16.37 3.86
CA THR A 253 5.36 -16.92 3.18
C THR A 253 5.59 -18.38 3.56
N VAL A 254 5.89 -19.22 2.58
CA VAL A 254 6.30 -20.61 2.79
C VAL A 254 7.79 -20.75 2.53
N GLY A 255 8.49 -21.56 3.33
CA GLY A 255 9.90 -21.86 3.09
C GLY A 255 10.03 -23.16 2.32
N LEU A 256 10.53 -23.11 1.08
CA LEU A 256 10.90 -24.33 0.35
C LEU A 256 12.37 -24.68 0.61
N SER A 257 12.66 -25.96 0.75
CA SER A 257 14.02 -26.46 0.58
C SER A 257 14.40 -26.54 -0.91
N TYR A 258 15.69 -26.69 -1.21
CA TYR A 258 16.15 -26.93 -2.58
C TYR A 258 15.66 -28.26 -3.18
N GLU A 259 15.27 -29.24 -2.36
CA GLU A 259 14.68 -30.51 -2.82
C GLU A 259 13.25 -30.29 -3.32
N GLU A 260 12.52 -29.36 -2.71
CA GLU A 260 11.15 -28.99 -3.08
C GLU A 260 11.12 -27.94 -4.20
N ALA A 261 12.26 -27.39 -4.61
CA ALA A 261 12.35 -26.30 -5.58
C ALA A 261 11.82 -26.66 -6.98
N GLY A 262 11.56 -27.95 -7.26
CA GLY A 262 10.86 -28.39 -8.46
C GLY A 262 9.44 -27.80 -8.56
N ARG A 263 8.81 -27.44 -7.44
CA ARG A 263 7.51 -26.75 -7.39
C ARG A 263 7.51 -25.38 -8.08
N LEU A 264 8.68 -24.75 -8.23
CA LEU A 264 8.81 -23.45 -8.90
C LEU A 264 8.43 -23.53 -10.39
N ALA A 265 8.47 -24.73 -10.99
CA ALA A 265 8.09 -24.94 -12.39
C ALA A 265 6.59 -24.77 -12.65
N GLU A 266 5.77 -24.61 -11.61
CA GLU A 266 4.33 -24.33 -11.74
C GLU A 266 4.03 -22.85 -12.03
N ALA A 267 5.03 -21.96 -12.01
CA ALA A 267 4.87 -20.54 -12.31
C ALA A 267 5.09 -20.23 -13.80
N ASP A 268 4.21 -19.44 -14.42
CA ASP A 268 4.45 -18.81 -15.71
C ASP A 268 5.40 -17.60 -15.57
N LEU A 269 5.38 -16.92 -14.41
CA LEU A 269 6.26 -15.80 -14.05
C LEU A 269 6.97 -16.08 -12.71
N LEU A 270 8.30 -16.15 -12.72
CA LEU A 270 9.11 -16.43 -11.54
C LEU A 270 9.99 -15.23 -11.18
N LEU A 271 9.60 -14.49 -10.15
CA LEU A 271 10.29 -13.32 -9.62
C LEU A 271 11.15 -13.72 -8.42
N MET A 272 12.47 -13.63 -8.54
CA MET A 272 13.39 -14.01 -7.46
C MET A 272 14.35 -12.89 -7.09
N THR A 273 14.43 -12.59 -5.79
CA THR A 273 15.49 -11.78 -5.22
C THR A 273 16.55 -12.64 -4.52
N PHE A 274 17.72 -12.08 -4.25
CA PHE A 274 18.88 -12.81 -3.75
C PHE A 274 19.56 -12.04 -2.64
N VAL A 275 19.85 -12.71 -1.52
CA VAL A 275 20.60 -12.09 -0.41
C VAL A 275 22.06 -11.84 -0.80
N SER A 276 22.62 -12.71 -1.64
CA SER A 276 23.98 -12.58 -2.13
C SER A 276 24.15 -13.08 -3.57
N THR A 277 25.25 -12.69 -4.22
CA THR A 277 25.66 -13.26 -5.51
C THR A 277 25.91 -14.77 -5.41
N GLY A 278 26.33 -15.26 -4.25
CA GLY A 278 26.49 -16.69 -3.95
C GLY A 278 25.17 -17.43 -3.96
N ASP A 279 24.14 -16.88 -3.30
CA ASP A 279 22.79 -17.46 -3.29
C ASP A 279 22.20 -17.51 -4.70
N ARG A 280 22.43 -16.46 -5.51
CA ARG A 280 22.02 -16.45 -6.91
C ARG A 280 22.69 -17.55 -7.73
N THR A 281 24.02 -17.64 -7.62
CA THR A 281 24.80 -18.65 -8.34
C THR A 281 24.35 -20.07 -7.96
N ARG A 282 24.07 -20.31 -6.67
CA ARG A 282 23.54 -21.58 -6.19
C ARG A 282 22.15 -21.87 -6.74
N PHE A 283 21.24 -20.90 -6.68
CA PHE A 283 19.87 -21.02 -7.16
C PHE A 283 19.83 -21.35 -8.66
N GLU A 284 20.48 -20.53 -9.49
CA GLU A 284 20.52 -20.71 -10.95
C GLU A 284 21.35 -21.94 -11.38
N GLY A 285 22.32 -22.33 -10.54
CA GLY A 285 23.14 -23.53 -10.73
C GLY A 285 22.45 -24.84 -10.37
N SER A 286 21.39 -24.80 -9.56
CA SER A 286 20.73 -26.00 -9.03
C SER A 286 20.08 -26.84 -10.14
N PRO A 287 20.40 -28.15 -10.26
CA PRO A 287 19.74 -29.05 -11.21
C PRO A 287 18.22 -29.16 -11.01
N VAL A 288 17.74 -28.94 -9.78
CA VAL A 288 16.31 -28.98 -9.44
C VAL A 288 15.59 -27.70 -9.87
N VAL A 289 16.28 -26.55 -9.83
CA VAL A 289 15.71 -25.23 -10.18
C VAL A 289 15.75 -24.96 -11.68
N ARG A 290 16.80 -25.39 -12.38
CA ARG A 290 16.99 -25.13 -13.82
C ARG A 290 15.79 -25.45 -14.71
N PRO A 291 15.05 -26.56 -14.52
CA PRO A 291 13.83 -26.80 -15.29
C PRO A 291 12.78 -25.68 -15.13
N ALA A 292 12.59 -25.16 -13.92
CA ALA A 292 11.68 -24.05 -13.67
C ALA A 292 12.14 -22.76 -14.38
N LEU A 293 13.45 -22.45 -14.35
CA LEU A 293 13.99 -21.27 -15.03
C LEU A 293 13.84 -21.34 -16.57
N ALA A 294 13.84 -22.55 -17.13
CA ALA A 294 13.67 -22.74 -18.56
C ALA A 294 12.20 -22.69 -19.00
N GLY A 295 11.26 -23.00 -18.09
CA GLY A 295 9.83 -23.05 -18.37
C GLY A 295 9.08 -21.75 -18.06
N ALA A 296 9.56 -20.95 -17.11
CA ALA A 296 8.94 -19.70 -16.68
C ALA A 296 9.60 -18.48 -17.34
N GLU A 297 8.87 -17.37 -17.39
CA GLU A 297 9.48 -16.04 -17.48
C GLU A 297 10.21 -15.76 -16.16
N TYR A 298 11.51 -16.05 -16.12
CA TYR A 298 12.35 -15.87 -14.94
C TYR A 298 12.92 -14.45 -14.86
N VAL A 299 12.66 -13.79 -13.74
CA VAL A 299 13.07 -12.41 -13.46
C VAL A 299 13.90 -12.36 -12.18
N PRO A 300 15.23 -12.23 -12.28
CA PRO A 300 16.08 -11.90 -11.14
C PRO A 300 15.89 -10.41 -10.80
N THR A 301 15.13 -10.13 -9.75
CA THR A 301 14.74 -8.76 -9.38
C THR A 301 15.91 -7.99 -8.76
N SER A 302 15.98 -6.67 -8.97
CA SER A 302 16.80 -5.80 -8.11
C SER A 302 16.27 -5.80 -6.67
N LEU A 303 17.09 -5.34 -5.72
CA LEU A 303 16.67 -5.22 -4.33
C LEU A 303 15.56 -4.17 -4.18
N ASP A 304 15.66 -3.04 -4.87
CA ASP A 304 14.59 -2.03 -4.92
C ASP A 304 13.24 -2.60 -5.40
N LEU A 305 13.26 -3.41 -6.48
CA LEU A 305 12.03 -4.04 -6.99
C LEU A 305 11.47 -5.05 -5.99
N ALA A 306 12.35 -5.84 -5.36
CA ALA A 306 11.93 -6.81 -4.35
C ALA A 306 11.34 -6.14 -3.09
N ILE A 307 11.93 -5.04 -2.62
CA ILE A 307 11.43 -4.25 -1.49
C ILE A 307 10.05 -3.68 -1.83
N ALA A 308 9.90 -3.10 -3.03
CA ALA A 308 8.62 -2.56 -3.48
C ALA A 308 7.55 -3.65 -3.66
N LEU A 309 7.92 -4.84 -4.14
CA LEU A 309 7.02 -5.98 -4.29
C LEU A 309 6.61 -6.59 -2.94
N GLN A 310 7.51 -6.59 -1.95
CA GLN A 310 7.21 -7.09 -0.60
C GLN A 310 6.14 -6.25 0.10
N SER A 311 6.12 -4.94 -0.14
CA SER A 311 5.13 -4.03 0.42
C SER A 311 4.65 -3.03 -0.66
N PRO A 312 3.82 -3.49 -1.62
CA PRO A 312 3.26 -2.61 -2.64
C PRO A 312 2.41 -1.51 -2.00
N ASN A 313 2.51 -0.29 -2.52
CA ASN A 313 1.74 0.84 -2.05
C ASN A 313 1.26 1.73 -3.20
N LEU A 314 0.44 2.73 -2.90
CA LEU A 314 -0.15 3.59 -3.93
C LEU A 314 0.90 4.36 -4.74
N VAL A 315 2.03 4.72 -4.13
CA VAL A 315 3.11 5.46 -4.80
C VAL A 315 3.97 4.52 -5.64
N SER A 316 4.27 3.33 -5.12
CA SER A 316 5.08 2.34 -5.84
C SER A 316 4.33 1.67 -6.98
N THR A 317 2.99 1.65 -6.96
CA THR A 317 2.18 0.92 -7.96
C THR A 317 2.53 1.26 -9.41
N PRO A 318 2.51 2.54 -9.87
CA PRO A 318 2.87 2.84 -11.26
C PRO A 318 4.30 2.42 -11.62
N TRP A 319 5.24 2.62 -10.70
CA TRP A 319 6.64 2.25 -10.90
C TRP A 319 6.82 0.73 -10.97
N LEU A 320 6.18 -0.03 -10.09
CA LEU A 320 6.16 -1.50 -10.12
C LEU A 320 5.65 -2.00 -11.48
N LEU A 321 4.56 -1.43 -11.98
CA LEU A 321 4.00 -1.82 -13.26
C LEU A 321 4.92 -1.47 -14.44
N GLU A 322 5.65 -0.37 -14.37
CA GLU A 322 6.69 -0.03 -15.34
C GLU A 322 7.84 -1.05 -15.32
N GLN A 323 8.37 -1.38 -14.14
CA GLN A 323 9.46 -2.34 -14.00
C GLN A 323 9.07 -3.76 -14.44
N LEU A 324 7.84 -4.18 -14.15
CA LEU A 324 7.35 -5.52 -14.46
C LEU A 324 6.84 -5.67 -15.90
N ARG A 325 6.54 -4.56 -16.59
CA ARG A 325 5.88 -4.58 -17.90
C ARG A 325 6.52 -5.53 -18.92
N PRO A 326 7.86 -5.55 -19.13
CA PRO A 326 8.45 -6.44 -20.12
C PRO A 326 8.16 -7.92 -19.84
N SER A 327 8.18 -8.33 -18.57
CA SER A 327 7.92 -9.72 -18.18
C SER A 327 6.42 -10.03 -18.20
N LEU A 328 5.57 -9.09 -17.78
CA LEU A 328 4.12 -9.24 -17.90
C LEU A 328 3.68 -9.41 -19.36
N GLU A 329 4.27 -8.67 -20.30
CA GLU A 329 4.00 -8.81 -21.74
C GLU A 329 4.37 -10.20 -22.27
N ARG A 330 5.53 -10.74 -21.86
CA ARG A 330 5.97 -12.10 -22.24
C ARG A 330 5.07 -13.17 -21.62
N THR A 331 4.78 -13.09 -20.32
CA THR A 331 3.86 -14.01 -19.63
C THR A 331 2.46 -13.99 -20.24
N ALA A 332 1.96 -12.82 -20.66
CA ALA A 332 0.66 -12.69 -21.31
C ALA A 332 0.62 -13.33 -22.72
N ALA A 333 1.73 -13.28 -23.45
CA ALA A 333 1.84 -13.84 -24.79
C ALA A 333 1.86 -15.39 -24.81
N GLY A 334 2.39 -15.99 -23.74
CA GLY A 334 2.38 -17.43 -23.50
C GLY A 334 3.69 -18.14 -23.71
#